data_AF-A0A925FXG8-F1
#
_entry.id   AF-A0A925FXG8-F1
#
_cell.length_a   1.000
_cell.length_b   1.000
_cell.length_c   1.000
_cell.angle_alpha   90.00
_cell.angle_beta   90.00
_cell.angle_gamma   90.00
#
_symmetry.space_group_name_H-M   'P 1'
#
loop_
_entity.id
_entity.type
_entity.pdbx_description
1 polymer ?
#
loop_
_entity_poly.entity_id
_entity_poly.type
_entity_poly.pdbx_seq_one_letter_code
_entity_poly.pdbx_strand_id
1 'polypeptide(L)'
;MSKGSKEQTALAHLQRIKTAYQSFIKLNYEHRAEDCVTCPTRGVCCTDAHFVNVHITRLEAVAIRETLRRTPRLTEAEHRAVYVRAREAVERYHLSASGDTFAQTYACPLYEPHVGCLVHRRAKPAPCIQHACYENWEDLPPANLETRTEHRVEQLNTQVYGAAWAWLPTPLWLSLVDPESDGAELERLARVWSTQRFKNLPRGSELSSQRQRAHLSVSHRAAKI
;
A
#
# COMPACT_ATOMS: atom_id res chain seq x y z
N MET A 1 20.79 -19.81 -6.38
CA MET A 1 20.35 -18.70 -5.50
C MET A 1 19.08 -19.11 -4.77
N SER A 2 19.07 -19.09 -3.43
CA SER A 2 17.88 -19.42 -2.64
C SER A 2 16.78 -18.35 -2.83
N LYS A 3 15.51 -18.74 -2.64
CA LYS A 3 14.34 -17.83 -2.73
C LYS A 3 14.49 -16.59 -1.83
N GLY A 4 15.09 -16.75 -0.65
CA GLY A 4 15.36 -15.66 0.29
C GLY A 4 16.36 -14.62 -0.23
N SER A 5 17.38 -15.02 -1.01
CA SER A 5 18.35 -14.09 -1.58
C SER A 5 17.74 -13.20 -2.68
N LYS A 6 16.81 -13.75 -3.49
CA LYS A 6 16.08 -12.99 -4.51
C LYS A 6 15.13 -11.96 -3.87
N GLU A 7 14.37 -12.36 -2.84
CA GLU A 7 13.45 -11.46 -2.14
C GLU A 7 14.20 -10.31 -1.46
N GLN A 8 15.32 -10.57 -0.77
CA GLN A 8 16.14 -9.50 -0.17
C GLN A 8 16.68 -8.50 -1.20
N THR A 9 17.18 -9.01 -2.34
CA THR A 9 17.66 -8.17 -3.44
C THR A 9 16.52 -7.29 -3.98
N ALA A 10 15.33 -7.86 -4.13
CA ALA A 10 14.16 -7.13 -4.57
C ALA A 10 13.67 -6.10 -3.53
N LEU A 11 13.72 -6.40 -2.23
CA LEU A 11 13.40 -5.42 -1.19
C LEU A 11 14.34 -4.21 -1.25
N ALA A 12 15.64 -4.43 -1.44
CA ALA A 12 16.59 -3.34 -1.65
C ALA A 12 16.29 -2.53 -2.91
N HIS A 13 15.88 -3.19 -4.00
CA HIS A 13 15.47 -2.50 -5.23
C HIS A 13 14.18 -1.70 -5.04
N LEU A 14 13.17 -2.27 -4.40
CA LEU A 14 11.92 -1.61 -4.05
C LEU A 14 12.19 -0.34 -3.21
N GLN A 15 13.07 -0.43 -2.22
CA GLN A 15 13.45 0.72 -1.40
C GLN A 15 14.07 1.82 -2.27
N ARG A 16 14.98 1.50 -3.19
CA ARG A 16 15.56 2.49 -4.12
C ARG A 16 14.51 3.17 -5.00
N ILE A 17 13.57 2.40 -5.56
CA ILE A 17 12.45 2.93 -6.37
C ILE A 17 11.64 3.92 -5.54
N LYS A 18 11.25 3.54 -4.32
CA LYS A 18 10.37 4.33 -3.47
C LYS A 18 11.08 5.55 -2.87
N THR A 19 12.35 5.45 -2.49
CA THR A 19 13.15 6.60 -2.06
C THR A 19 13.33 7.60 -3.19
N ALA A 20 13.63 7.16 -4.41
CA ALA A 20 13.75 8.06 -5.56
C ALA A 20 12.42 8.78 -5.84
N TYR A 21 11.30 8.05 -5.80
CA TYR A 21 9.98 8.62 -5.97
C TYR A 21 9.62 9.61 -4.87
N GLN A 22 9.84 9.25 -3.59
CA GLN A 22 9.60 10.13 -2.46
C GLN A 22 10.45 11.40 -2.52
N SER A 23 11.74 11.30 -2.85
CA SER A 23 12.60 12.47 -3.04
C SER A 23 12.11 13.37 -4.17
N PHE A 24 11.64 12.78 -5.27
CA PHE A 24 11.07 13.56 -6.38
C PHE A 24 9.79 14.30 -5.96
N ILE A 25 8.87 13.63 -5.28
CA ILE A 25 7.63 14.25 -4.78
C ILE A 25 7.95 15.37 -3.79
N LYS A 26 8.86 15.11 -2.84
CA LYS A 26 9.29 16.09 -1.85
C LYS A 26 9.86 17.37 -2.47
N LEU A 27 10.77 17.23 -3.45
CA LEU A 27 11.43 18.38 -4.05
C LEU A 27 10.51 19.20 -4.95
N ASN A 28 9.58 18.56 -5.67
CA ASN A 28 8.83 19.21 -6.75
C ASN A 28 7.38 19.58 -6.37
N TYR A 29 6.83 19.00 -5.30
CA TYR A 29 5.42 19.17 -4.94
C TYR A 29 5.22 19.46 -3.45
N GLU A 30 5.87 18.73 -2.53
CA GLU A 30 5.56 18.88 -1.08
C GLU A 30 5.87 20.26 -0.49
N HIS A 31 6.59 21.14 -1.19
CA HIS A 31 6.72 22.55 -0.76
C HIS A 31 5.39 23.33 -0.80
N ARG A 32 4.35 22.76 -1.43
CA ARG A 32 2.97 23.28 -1.48
C ARG A 32 2.01 22.48 -0.59
N ALA A 33 2.52 21.49 0.14
CA ALA A 33 1.74 20.74 1.12
C ALA A 33 2.05 21.23 2.54
N GLU A 34 1.07 21.16 3.42
CA GLU A 34 1.30 21.35 4.85
C GLU A 34 2.17 20.22 5.42
N ASP A 35 2.99 20.56 6.43
CA ASP A 35 3.71 19.53 7.18
C ASP A 35 2.73 18.72 8.02
N CYS A 36 2.84 17.39 7.96
CA CYS A 36 1.93 16.48 8.67
C CYS A 36 1.93 16.69 10.20
N VAL A 37 3.01 17.22 10.77
CA VAL A 37 3.13 17.55 12.20
C VAL A 37 2.30 18.78 12.55
N THR A 38 2.21 19.76 11.65
CA THR A 38 1.49 21.03 11.86
C THR A 38 0.09 21.07 11.24
N CYS A 39 -0.26 20.07 10.44
CA CYS A 39 -1.58 19.96 9.80
C CYS A 39 -2.71 19.94 10.86
N PRO A 40 -3.76 20.76 10.71
CA PRO A 40 -4.86 20.86 11.68
C PRO A 40 -5.65 19.56 11.80
N THR A 41 -5.65 18.74 10.74
CA THR A 41 -6.31 17.43 10.69
C THR A 41 -5.28 16.29 10.68
N ARG A 42 -4.24 16.40 11.53
CA ARG A 42 -3.15 15.43 11.61
C ARG A 42 -3.67 14.00 11.71
N GLY A 43 -3.30 13.19 10.72
CA GLY A 43 -3.62 11.76 10.70
C GLY A 43 -5.03 11.41 10.24
N VAL A 44 -5.92 12.37 10.00
CA VAL A 44 -7.28 12.11 9.45
C VAL A 44 -7.19 11.35 8.12
N CYS A 45 -6.23 11.70 7.26
CA CYS A 45 -5.95 10.98 6.02
C CYS A 45 -5.50 9.51 6.21
N CYS A 46 -5.27 9.06 7.44
CA CYS A 46 -4.92 7.70 7.81
C CYS A 46 -5.97 7.02 8.72
N THR A 47 -6.66 7.78 9.57
CA THR A 47 -7.61 7.23 10.56
C THR A 47 -9.04 7.24 10.07
N ASP A 48 -9.39 8.13 9.15
CA ASP A 48 -10.73 8.26 8.63
C ASP A 48 -10.99 7.22 7.53
N ALA A 49 -11.88 6.29 7.87
CA ALA A 49 -12.30 5.21 7.00
C ALA A 49 -13.19 5.67 5.84
N HIS A 50 -13.36 6.96 5.59
CA HIS A 50 -13.95 7.49 4.36
C HIS A 50 -12.92 7.78 3.26
N PHE A 51 -11.63 7.86 3.61
CA PHE A 51 -10.59 8.33 2.69
C PHE A 51 -9.52 7.28 2.34
N VAL A 52 -9.19 6.35 3.24
CA VAL A 52 -8.10 5.40 2.97
C VAL A 52 -8.56 4.22 2.15
N ASN A 53 -8.02 4.12 0.94
CA ASN A 53 -8.21 3.01 0.02
C ASN A 53 -6.86 2.69 -0.65
N VAL A 54 -5.95 2.10 0.14
CA VAL A 54 -4.56 1.91 -0.28
C VAL A 54 -4.31 0.43 -0.56
N HIS A 55 -4.33 0.08 -1.84
CA HIS A 55 -3.89 -1.24 -2.28
C HIS A 55 -2.38 -1.27 -2.40
N ILE A 56 -1.78 -2.36 -1.95
CA ILE A 56 -0.33 -2.60 -2.07
C ILE A 56 -0.08 -3.94 -2.72
N THR A 57 1.17 -4.16 -3.10
CA THR A 57 1.64 -5.45 -3.62
C THR A 57 2.24 -6.32 -2.50
N ARG A 58 2.46 -7.62 -2.81
CA ARG A 58 3.11 -8.56 -1.90
C ARG A 58 4.47 -8.07 -1.42
N LEU A 59 5.31 -7.57 -2.33
CA LEU A 59 6.66 -7.11 -1.99
C LEU A 59 6.63 -5.90 -1.05
N GLU A 60 5.66 -5.00 -1.22
CA GLU A 60 5.46 -3.87 -0.30
C GLU A 60 4.98 -4.33 1.07
N ALA A 61 4.08 -5.31 1.15
CA ALA A 61 3.65 -5.91 2.41
C ALA A 61 4.83 -6.53 3.17
N VAL A 62 5.70 -7.27 2.47
CA VAL A 62 6.93 -7.82 3.05
C VAL A 62 7.89 -6.70 3.49
N ALA A 63 8.03 -5.63 2.70
CA ALA A 63 8.85 -4.48 3.07
C ALA A 63 8.33 -3.78 4.34
N ILE A 64 7.00 -3.66 4.49
CA ILE A 64 6.36 -3.13 5.69
C ILE A 64 6.65 -4.04 6.89
N ARG A 65 6.44 -5.36 6.77
CA ARG A 65 6.75 -6.34 7.82
C ARG A 65 8.21 -6.24 8.28
N GLU A 66 9.16 -6.22 7.34
CA GLU A 66 10.58 -6.09 7.66
C GLU A 66 10.92 -4.72 8.28
N THR A 67 10.23 -3.66 7.86
CA THR A 67 10.40 -2.33 8.46
C THR A 67 9.93 -2.31 9.90
N LEU A 68 8.74 -2.83 10.18
CA LEU A 68 8.20 -2.93 11.54
C LEU A 68 9.16 -3.71 12.42
N ARG A 69 9.51 -4.95 12.03
CA ARG A 69 10.46 -5.82 12.76
C ARG A 69 11.80 -5.15 13.10
N ARG A 70 12.30 -4.26 12.24
CA ARG A 70 13.60 -3.59 12.40
C ARG A 70 13.49 -2.18 12.97
N THR A 71 12.31 -1.76 13.43
CA THR A 71 12.11 -0.42 14.01
C THR A 71 12.47 -0.47 15.49
N PRO A 72 13.61 0.10 15.93
CA PRO A 72 14.12 -0.12 17.29
C PRO A 72 13.27 0.51 18.40
N ARG A 73 12.35 1.41 18.03
CA ARG A 73 11.49 2.15 18.96
C ARG A 73 10.16 1.46 19.26
N LEU A 74 9.86 0.37 18.56
CA LEU A 74 8.65 -0.39 18.76
C LEU A 74 8.98 -1.64 19.59
N THR A 75 8.17 -1.87 20.61
CA THR A 75 8.15 -3.09 21.40
C THR A 75 7.51 -4.23 20.59
N GLU A 76 7.73 -5.48 21.02
CA GLU A 76 7.05 -6.62 20.41
C GLU A 76 5.51 -6.52 20.51
N ALA A 77 5.00 -5.96 21.60
CA ALA A 77 3.56 -5.71 21.75
C ALA A 77 3.05 -4.70 20.71
N GLU A 78 3.79 -3.62 20.45
CA GLU A 78 3.44 -2.63 19.42
C GLU A 78 3.58 -3.19 18.00
N HIS A 79 4.59 -4.04 17.74
CA HIS A 79 4.68 -4.81 16.50
C HIS A 79 3.43 -5.66 16.30
N ARG A 80 3.01 -6.39 17.35
CA ARG A 80 1.83 -7.25 17.31
C ARG A 80 0.54 -6.47 17.09
N ALA A 81 0.39 -5.33 17.75
CA ALA A 81 -0.79 -4.48 17.67
C ALA A 81 -1.11 -4.07 16.23
N VAL A 82 -0.10 -3.86 15.37
CA VAL A 82 -0.31 -3.57 13.93
C VAL A 82 -1.08 -4.70 13.24
N TYR A 83 -0.68 -5.96 13.45
CA TYR A 83 -1.32 -7.11 12.80
C TYR A 83 -2.70 -7.42 13.39
N VAL A 84 -2.90 -7.16 14.68
CA VAL A 84 -4.23 -7.20 15.31
C VAL A 84 -5.17 -6.19 14.65
N ARG A 85 -4.76 -4.91 14.58
CA ARG A 85 -5.54 -3.87 13.88
C ARG A 85 -5.81 -4.20 12.43
N ALA A 86 -4.84 -4.81 11.73
CA ALA A 86 -5.02 -5.24 10.35
C ALA A 86 -6.12 -6.30 10.22
N ARG A 87 -6.14 -7.33 11.08
CA ARG A 87 -7.22 -8.33 11.09
C ARG A 87 -8.58 -7.75 11.45
N GLU A 88 -8.62 -6.90 12.48
CA GLU A 88 -9.86 -6.21 12.86
C GLU A 88 -10.41 -5.35 11.73
N ALA A 89 -9.54 -4.67 10.98
CA ALA A 89 -9.95 -3.91 9.79
C ALA A 89 -10.45 -4.83 8.67
N VAL A 90 -9.79 -5.96 8.41
CA VAL A 90 -10.27 -6.95 7.43
C VAL A 90 -11.68 -7.43 7.78
N GLU A 91 -11.93 -7.75 9.04
CA GLU A 91 -13.24 -8.19 9.52
C GLU A 91 -14.28 -7.05 9.46
N ARG A 92 -13.98 -5.90 10.07
CA ARG A 92 -14.88 -4.74 10.18
C ARG A 92 -15.32 -4.20 8.83
N TYR A 93 -14.42 -4.15 7.86
CA TYR A 93 -14.68 -3.59 6.53
C TYR A 93 -14.95 -4.68 5.48
N HIS A 94 -15.06 -5.94 5.89
CA HIS A 94 -15.31 -7.09 5.01
C HIS A 94 -14.36 -7.16 3.81
N LEU A 95 -13.07 -6.93 4.06
CA LEU A 95 -12.04 -6.92 3.01
C LEU A 95 -11.75 -8.36 2.60
N SER A 96 -11.73 -8.64 1.30
CA SER A 96 -11.42 -9.99 0.79
C SER A 96 -10.63 -9.93 -0.51
N ALA A 97 -9.87 -11.00 -0.79
CA ALA A 97 -9.06 -11.06 -2.00
C ALA A 97 -9.87 -11.23 -3.29
N SER A 98 -11.15 -11.61 -3.18
CA SER A 98 -12.07 -11.85 -4.30
C SER A 98 -13.18 -10.81 -4.42
N GLY A 99 -13.31 -9.89 -3.45
CA GLY A 99 -14.33 -8.83 -3.47
C GLY A 99 -13.87 -7.56 -4.18
N ASP A 100 -14.82 -6.67 -4.48
CA ASP A 100 -14.53 -5.33 -4.98
C ASP A 100 -14.03 -4.41 -3.85
N THR A 101 -12.77 -4.60 -3.50
CA THR A 101 -12.13 -3.85 -2.42
C THR A 101 -11.70 -2.44 -2.84
N PHE A 102 -11.74 -2.11 -4.14
CA PHE A 102 -11.42 -0.75 -4.63
C PHE A 102 -12.54 0.25 -4.38
N ALA A 103 -13.75 -0.19 -4.04
CA ALA A 103 -14.82 0.69 -3.58
C ALA A 103 -14.86 0.84 -2.04
N GLN A 104 -14.03 0.09 -1.32
CA GLN A 104 -14.02 0.04 0.14
C GLN A 104 -12.92 0.93 0.70
N THR A 105 -13.23 1.55 1.84
CA THR A 105 -12.32 2.40 2.59
C THR A 105 -12.17 1.87 4.02
N TYR A 106 -11.04 2.13 4.67
CA TYR A 106 -10.73 1.56 5.98
C TYR A 106 -9.85 2.48 6.82
N ALA A 107 -9.70 2.21 8.12
CA ALA A 107 -8.70 2.90 8.94
C ALA A 107 -7.33 2.24 8.77
N CYS A 108 -6.28 3.01 8.49
CA CYS A 108 -4.94 2.49 8.21
C CYS A 108 -4.31 1.85 9.47
N PRO A 109 -3.97 0.54 9.46
CA PRO A 109 -3.43 -0.15 10.63
C PRO A 109 -2.00 0.27 10.99
N LEU A 110 -1.33 1.00 10.10
CA LEU A 110 0.04 1.49 10.24
C LEU A 110 0.13 2.89 10.87
N TYR A 111 -1.00 3.50 11.21
CA TYR A 111 -1.03 4.79 11.89
C TYR A 111 -1.08 4.59 13.41
N GLU A 112 -0.33 5.42 14.13
CA GLU A 112 -0.27 5.46 15.58
C GLU A 112 -0.40 6.93 16.04
N PRO A 113 -1.43 7.34 16.82
CA PRO A 113 -1.75 8.74 17.13
C PRO A 113 -0.60 9.66 17.52
N HIS A 114 0.39 9.17 18.27
CA HIS A 114 1.50 9.99 18.75
C HIS A 114 2.79 9.86 17.90
N VAL A 115 2.84 8.89 16.99
CA VAL A 115 4.01 8.60 16.16
C VAL A 115 3.77 8.97 14.69
N GLY A 116 2.53 8.86 14.22
CA GLY A 116 2.15 8.95 12.82
C GLY A 116 2.25 7.61 12.10
N CYS A 117 2.60 7.64 10.81
CA CYS A 117 2.76 6.42 10.01
C CYS A 117 4.05 5.67 10.41
N LEU A 118 3.90 4.45 10.94
CA LEU A 118 5.00 3.61 11.43
C LEU A 118 6.03 3.23 10.35
N VAL A 119 5.67 3.35 9.08
CA VAL A 119 6.53 3.02 7.93
C VAL A 119 6.94 4.24 7.10
N HIS A 120 6.64 5.46 7.57
CA HIS A 120 6.75 6.71 6.81
C HIS A 120 8.07 6.88 6.04
N ARG A 121 9.19 6.49 6.64
CA ARG A 121 10.53 6.72 6.08
C ARG A 121 11.08 5.59 5.20
N ARG A 122 10.59 4.35 5.38
CA ARG A 122 11.26 3.15 4.83
C ARG A 122 10.38 2.28 3.95
N ALA A 123 9.07 2.25 4.20
CA ALA A 123 8.16 1.40 3.45
C ALA A 123 6.79 2.04 3.15
N LYS A 124 6.65 3.37 3.28
CA LYS A 124 5.43 4.12 2.92
C LYS A 124 4.94 3.71 1.52
N PRO A 125 3.72 3.16 1.35
CA PRO A 125 3.20 2.71 0.04
C PRO A 125 3.29 3.79 -1.04
N ALA A 126 3.46 3.38 -2.30
CA ALA A 126 3.53 4.34 -3.42
C ALA A 126 2.31 5.27 -3.48
N PRO A 127 1.05 4.79 -3.32
CA PRO A 127 -0.11 5.67 -3.26
C PRO A 127 0.01 6.69 -2.12
N CYS A 128 0.46 6.27 -0.94
CA CYS A 128 0.64 7.19 0.18
C CYS A 128 1.76 8.23 -0.02
N ILE A 129 2.75 7.98 -0.87
CA ILE A 129 3.85 8.94 -1.12
C ILE A 129 3.31 10.17 -1.84
N GLN A 130 2.39 10.00 -2.79
CA GLN A 130 1.85 11.12 -3.57
C GLN A 130 0.93 12.05 -2.77
N HIS A 131 0.24 11.51 -1.77
CA HIS A 131 -0.83 12.20 -1.04
C HIS A 131 -0.31 12.86 0.25
N ALA A 132 0.38 13.99 0.11
CA ALA A 132 0.64 14.92 1.21
C ALA A 132 -0.60 15.80 1.51
N CYS A 133 -0.54 16.62 2.55
CA CYS A 133 -1.63 17.51 2.96
C CYS A 133 -1.67 18.77 2.07
N TYR A 134 -2.09 18.62 0.82
CA TYR A 134 -2.28 19.75 -0.10
C TYR A 134 -3.60 20.45 0.18
N GLU A 135 -3.59 21.78 0.23
CA GLU A 135 -4.82 22.57 0.31
C GLU A 135 -5.57 22.60 -1.03
N ASN A 136 -4.83 22.73 -2.13
CA ASN A 136 -5.41 22.86 -3.47
C ASN A 136 -5.16 21.62 -4.34
N TRP A 137 -6.11 21.30 -5.21
CA TRP A 137 -6.04 20.13 -6.09
C TRP A 137 -4.97 20.28 -7.17
N GLU A 138 -4.74 21.51 -7.65
CA GLU A 138 -3.70 21.84 -8.62
C GLU A 138 -2.28 21.62 -8.10
N ASP A 139 -2.09 21.56 -6.79
CA ASP A 139 -0.79 21.33 -6.17
C ASP A 139 -0.40 19.85 -6.13
N LEU A 140 -1.40 18.96 -6.31
CA LEU A 140 -1.19 17.52 -6.31
C LEU A 140 -0.25 17.09 -7.43
N PRO A 141 0.65 16.13 -7.16
CA PRO A 141 1.43 15.52 -8.22
C PRO A 141 0.54 14.84 -9.27
N PRO A 142 0.86 14.93 -10.57
CA PRO A 142 0.07 14.28 -11.60
C PRO A 142 0.06 12.77 -11.43
N ALA A 143 -1.13 12.16 -11.59
CA ALA A 143 -1.36 10.73 -11.36
C ALA A 143 -0.43 9.79 -12.17
N ASN A 144 0.10 10.24 -13.30
CA ASN A 144 1.04 9.48 -14.12
C ASN A 144 2.39 9.21 -13.42
N LEU A 145 2.74 9.94 -12.36
CA LEU A 145 3.94 9.70 -11.56
C LEU A 145 3.78 8.47 -10.67
N GLU A 146 2.66 8.39 -9.96
CA GLU A 146 2.28 7.21 -9.20
C GLU A 146 2.18 5.99 -10.11
N THR A 147 1.41 6.07 -11.21
CA THR A 147 1.24 4.93 -12.14
C THR A 147 2.58 4.38 -12.65
N ARG A 148 3.54 5.26 -13.00
CA ARG A 148 4.88 4.82 -13.43
C ARG A 148 5.65 4.12 -12.31
N THR A 149 5.52 4.59 -11.08
CA THR A 149 6.16 3.97 -9.92
C THR A 149 5.53 2.62 -9.60
N GLU A 150 4.19 2.55 -9.56
CA GLU A 150 3.43 1.32 -9.37
C GLU A 150 3.81 0.26 -10.40
N HIS A 151 3.87 0.60 -11.69
CA HIS A 151 4.27 -0.33 -12.75
C HIS A 151 5.68 -0.92 -12.51
N ARG A 152 6.64 -0.12 -12.03
CA ARG A 152 7.97 -0.64 -11.65
C ARG A 152 7.89 -1.61 -10.47
N VAL A 153 7.03 -1.34 -9.50
CA VAL A 153 6.77 -2.23 -8.36
C VAL A 153 6.10 -3.54 -8.83
N GLU A 154 5.16 -3.50 -9.77
CA GLU A 154 4.50 -4.68 -10.35
C GLU A 154 5.50 -5.57 -11.11
N GLN A 155 6.38 -4.97 -11.91
CA GLN A 155 7.44 -5.67 -12.61
C GLN A 155 8.33 -6.42 -11.61
N LEU A 156 8.72 -5.75 -10.52
CA LEU A 156 9.55 -6.35 -9.48
C LEU A 156 8.82 -7.49 -8.74
N ASN A 157 7.54 -7.33 -8.41
CA ASN A 157 6.73 -8.40 -7.84
C ASN A 157 6.64 -9.60 -8.78
N THR A 158 6.45 -9.36 -10.09
CA THR A 158 6.41 -10.43 -11.10
C THR A 158 7.73 -11.18 -11.19
N GLN A 159 8.87 -10.48 -11.10
CA GLN A 159 10.19 -11.11 -11.11
C GLN A 159 10.46 -11.99 -9.87
N VAL A 160 9.91 -11.61 -8.71
CA VAL A 160 10.15 -12.32 -7.43
C VAL A 160 9.15 -13.44 -7.19
N TYR A 161 7.87 -13.16 -7.39
CA TYR A 161 6.76 -14.04 -7.02
C TYR A 161 6.05 -14.66 -8.22
N GLY A 162 6.43 -14.31 -9.45
CA GLY A 162 5.71 -14.75 -10.65
C GLY A 162 4.27 -14.23 -10.62
N ALA A 163 3.32 -15.16 -10.65
CA ALA A 163 1.88 -14.88 -10.55
C ALA A 163 1.35 -14.86 -9.11
N ALA A 164 2.18 -15.17 -8.10
CA ALA A 164 1.74 -15.31 -6.70
C ALA A 164 1.64 -13.97 -5.94
N TRP A 165 0.99 -12.98 -6.54
CA TRP A 165 0.70 -11.68 -5.94
C TRP A 165 -0.50 -11.01 -6.63
N ALA A 166 -1.12 -10.07 -5.92
CA ALA A 166 -2.17 -9.20 -6.41
C ALA A 166 -2.09 -7.83 -5.70
N TRP A 167 -2.83 -6.86 -6.21
CA TRP A 167 -3.10 -5.61 -5.50
C TRP A 167 -4.23 -5.87 -4.51
N LEU A 168 -3.94 -5.78 -3.21
CA LEU A 168 -4.91 -5.97 -2.14
C LEU A 168 -4.85 -4.81 -1.16
N PRO A 169 -5.95 -4.51 -0.44
CA PRO A 169 -5.93 -3.53 0.64
C PRO A 169 -4.80 -3.78 1.62
N THR A 170 -4.20 -2.70 2.12
CA THR A 170 -3.09 -2.78 3.09
C THR A 170 -3.41 -3.71 4.28
N PRO A 171 -4.58 -3.64 4.95
CA PRO A 171 -4.89 -4.52 6.07
C PRO A 171 -4.89 -6.01 5.68
N LEU A 172 -5.43 -6.34 4.51
CA LEU A 172 -5.49 -7.72 4.03
C LEU A 172 -4.09 -8.27 3.73
N TRP A 173 -3.22 -7.47 3.11
CA TRP A 173 -1.85 -7.90 2.89
C TRP A 173 -1.10 -8.12 4.21
N LEU A 174 -1.30 -7.24 5.20
CA LEU A 174 -0.68 -7.36 6.51
C LEU A 174 -1.15 -8.60 7.27
N SER A 175 -2.44 -8.97 7.18
CA SER A 175 -2.92 -10.22 7.78
C SER A 175 -2.32 -11.45 7.09
N LEU A 176 -2.07 -11.40 5.78
CA LEU A 176 -1.46 -12.50 5.02
C LEU A 176 0.04 -12.68 5.27
N VAL A 177 0.75 -11.61 5.63
CA VAL A 177 2.21 -11.66 5.91
C VAL A 177 2.55 -11.57 7.40
N ASP A 178 1.54 -11.67 8.27
CA ASP A 178 1.71 -11.73 9.72
C ASP A 178 2.73 -12.83 10.07
N PRO A 179 3.82 -12.53 10.81
CA PRO A 179 4.79 -13.52 11.27
C PRO A 179 4.19 -14.70 12.06
N GLU A 180 3.03 -14.53 12.69
CA GLU A 180 2.33 -15.58 13.44
C GLU A 180 1.30 -16.35 12.60
N SER A 181 1.11 -15.99 11.34
CA SER A 181 0.24 -16.75 10.43
C SER A 181 0.89 -18.07 10.01
N ASP A 182 0.09 -19.11 9.85
CA ASP A 182 0.53 -20.39 9.29
C ASP A 182 0.82 -20.32 7.77
N GLY A 183 0.46 -19.20 7.12
CA GLY A 183 0.67 -18.95 5.70
C GLY A 183 -0.25 -19.74 4.76
N ALA A 184 -1.14 -20.59 5.28
CA ALA A 184 -1.97 -21.49 4.47
C ALA A 184 -2.86 -20.72 3.48
N GLU A 185 -3.42 -19.59 3.94
CA GLU A 185 -4.25 -18.72 3.11
C GLU A 185 -3.46 -18.05 1.98
N LEU A 186 -2.24 -17.56 2.28
CA LEU A 186 -1.38 -16.95 1.26
C LEU A 186 -0.95 -17.98 0.21
N GLU A 187 -0.68 -19.23 0.62
CA GLU A 187 -0.39 -20.32 -0.30
C GLU A 187 -1.60 -20.67 -1.18
N ARG A 188 -2.79 -20.72 -0.59
CA ARG A 188 -4.04 -20.95 -1.32
C ARG A 188 -4.26 -19.86 -2.37
N LEU A 189 -4.15 -18.59 -1.99
CA LEU A 189 -4.29 -17.46 -2.91
C LEU A 189 -3.22 -17.47 -4.00
N ALA A 190 -1.97 -17.77 -3.65
CA ALA A 190 -0.89 -17.90 -4.63
C ALA A 190 -1.19 -18.96 -5.69
N ARG A 191 -1.79 -20.10 -5.31
CA ARG A 191 -2.26 -21.12 -6.25
C ARG A 191 -3.37 -20.59 -7.14
N VAL A 192 -4.37 -19.92 -6.56
CA VAL A 192 -5.50 -19.33 -7.31
C VAL A 192 -5.00 -18.32 -8.35
N TRP A 193 -4.18 -17.35 -7.94
CA TRP A 193 -3.66 -16.33 -8.85
C TRP A 193 -2.77 -16.91 -9.94
N SER A 194 -1.97 -17.93 -9.61
CA SER A 194 -1.19 -18.65 -10.62
C SER A 194 -2.09 -19.27 -11.67
N THR A 195 -3.18 -19.93 -11.28
CA THR A 195 -4.13 -20.53 -12.25
C THR A 195 -4.93 -19.50 -13.05
N GLN A 196 -5.31 -18.36 -12.46
CA GLN A 196 -6.09 -17.32 -13.14
C GLN A 196 -5.27 -16.55 -14.17
N ARG A 197 -3.99 -16.26 -13.89
CA ARG A 197 -3.13 -15.50 -14.81
C ARG A 197 -2.79 -16.28 -16.08
N PHE A 198 -2.85 -17.62 -16.04
CA PHE A 198 -2.82 -18.47 -17.24
C PHE A 198 -4.10 -18.36 -18.08
N LYS A 199 -5.26 -18.10 -17.46
CA LYS A 199 -6.54 -17.92 -18.16
C LYS A 199 -6.72 -16.51 -18.72
N ASN A 200 -6.12 -15.50 -18.07
CA ASN A 200 -6.27 -14.08 -18.39
C ASN A 200 -4.99 -13.43 -18.94
N LEU A 201 -4.22 -14.11 -19.80
CA LEU A 201 -3.18 -13.44 -20.59
C LEU A 201 -3.84 -12.35 -21.45
N PRO A 202 -3.62 -11.05 -21.22
CA PRO A 202 -4.30 -10.02 -22.00
C PRO A 202 -3.52 -9.73 -23.29
N ARG A 203 -4.24 -9.67 -24.42
CA ARG A 203 -3.99 -8.55 -25.36
C ARG A 203 -4.31 -7.28 -24.56
N GLY A 204 -3.36 -6.36 -24.45
CA GLY A 204 -3.27 -5.38 -23.36
C GLY A 204 -4.46 -4.43 -23.09
N SER A 205 -4.32 -3.73 -21.95
CA SER A 205 -4.87 -2.39 -21.59
C SER A 205 -6.04 -2.25 -20.60
N GLU A 206 -6.70 -3.29 -20.08
CA GLU A 206 -7.95 -3.06 -19.31
C GLU A 206 -7.81 -2.71 -17.80
N LEU A 207 -6.69 -3.04 -17.14
CA LEU A 207 -6.52 -2.75 -15.70
C LEU A 207 -6.34 -1.26 -15.36
N SER A 208 -5.87 -0.43 -16.30
CA SER A 208 -5.76 1.02 -16.08
C SER A 208 -7.13 1.72 -16.07
N SER A 209 -8.10 1.17 -16.80
CA SER A 209 -9.43 1.78 -16.96
C SER A 209 -10.34 1.60 -15.74
N GLN A 210 -10.19 0.52 -14.97
CA GLN A 210 -10.96 0.35 -13.72
C GLN A 210 -10.44 1.26 -12.59
N ARG A 211 -9.11 1.46 -12.52
CA ARG A 211 -8.48 2.36 -11.54
C ARG A 211 -8.82 3.83 -11.78
N GLN A 212 -8.79 4.28 -13.04
CA GLN A 212 -9.16 5.67 -13.38
C GLN A 212 -10.63 5.98 -13.04
N ARG A 213 -11.55 5.01 -13.21
CA ARG A 213 -12.96 5.19 -12.84
C ARG A 213 -13.17 5.27 -11.33
N ALA A 214 -12.44 4.47 -10.55
CA ALA A 214 -12.51 4.54 -9.09
C ALA A 214 -11.99 5.89 -8.55
N HIS A 215 -10.85 6.37 -9.07
CA HIS A 215 -10.28 7.68 -8.70
C HIS A 215 -11.25 8.85 -9.00
N LEU A 216 -11.94 8.82 -10.13
CA LEU A 216 -12.94 9.85 -10.48
C LEU A 216 -14.19 9.78 -9.60
N SER A 217 -14.62 8.59 -9.18
CA SER A 217 -15.81 8.41 -8.34
C SER A 217 -15.63 8.87 -6.89
N VAL A 218 -14.42 8.72 -6.33
CA VAL A 218 -14.06 9.22 -5.00
C VAL A 218 -13.91 10.75 -5.04
N SER A 219 -13.32 11.29 -6.11
CA SER A 219 -13.14 12.73 -6.31
C SER A 219 -14.48 13.49 -6.39
N HIS A 220 -15.53 12.90 -6.98
CA HIS A 220 -16.88 13.48 -7.00
C HIS A 220 -17.64 13.44 -5.66
N ARG A 221 -17.27 12.56 -4.72
CA ARG A 221 -17.87 12.54 -3.37
C ARG A 221 -17.20 13.53 -2.44
N ALA A 222 -15.89 13.75 -2.57
CA ALA A 222 -15.16 14.75 -1.78
C ALA A 222 -15.54 16.20 -2.16
N ALA A 223 -15.91 16.47 -3.41
CA ALA A 223 -16.32 17.80 -3.87
C ALA A 223 -17.75 18.22 -3.48
N LYS A 224 -18.49 17.36 -2.74
CA LYS A 224 -19.88 17.62 -2.30
C LYS A 224 -20.01 17.85 -0.79
N ILE A 225 -18.90 17.99 -0.07
CA ILE A 225 -18.86 18.32 1.36
C ILE A 225 -18.24 19.71 1.51
#